data_AF-A0A2S9FS05-F1
#
_entry.id   AF-A0A2S9FS05-F1
#
_cell.length_a   1.000
_cell.length_b   1.000
_cell.length_c   1.000
_cell.angle_alpha   90.00
_cell.angle_beta   90.00
_cell.angle_gamma   90.00
#
_symmetry.space_group_name_H-M   'P 1'
#
loop_
_entity.id
_entity.type
_entity.pdbx_description
1 polymer ?
#
loop_
_entity_poly.entity_id
_entity_poly.type
_entity_poly.pdbx_seq_one_letter_code
_entity_poly.pdbx_strand_id
1 'polypeptide(L)'
;MVIEAPACAIMDALADIEGVATWSALHKDAEVVDRHPDGRPHHVKATVRIMGLTDKEYLEYHWGDDWVVWDAAQTSRQRCQHGEYNLTSVGE
;
A
#
# COMPACT_ATOMS: atom_id res chain seq x y z
N MET A 1 -15.05 5.34 5.09
CA MET A 1 -15.81 4.14 4.67
C MET A 1 -15.92 3.22 5.88
N VAL A 2 -17.03 2.49 6.04
CA VAL A 2 -17.16 1.47 7.09
C VAL A 2 -16.87 0.11 6.48
N ILE A 3 -16.06 -0.70 7.15
CA ILE A 3 -15.71 -2.08 6.75
C ILE A 3 -16.09 -2.98 7.93
N GLU A 4 -16.89 -4.02 7.68
CA GLU A 4 -17.32 -4.98 8.70
C GLU A 4 -16.22 -6.01 8.98
N ALA A 5 -15.10 -5.56 9.53
CA ALA A 5 -13.96 -6.41 9.89
C ALA A 5 -13.17 -5.84 11.08
N PRO A 6 -12.49 -6.68 11.88
CA PRO A 6 -11.56 -6.21 12.90
C PRO A 6 -10.43 -5.38 12.29
N ALA A 7 -9.97 -4.35 13.01
CA ALA A 7 -8.89 -3.47 12.54
C ALA A 7 -7.62 -4.24 12.17
N CYS A 8 -7.22 -5.25 12.97
CA CYS A 8 -6.07 -6.08 12.66
C CYS A 8 -6.18 -6.79 11.30
N ALA A 9 -7.36 -7.35 10.98
CA ALA A 9 -7.59 -8.01 9.70
C ALA A 9 -7.51 -7.03 8.52
N ILE A 10 -7.95 -5.78 8.70
CA ILE A 10 -7.82 -4.73 7.70
C ILE A 10 -6.34 -4.35 7.52
N MET A 11 -5.59 -4.19 8.61
CA MET A 11 -4.16 -3.88 8.55
C MET A 11 -3.35 -5.00 7.88
N ASP A 12 -3.66 -6.25 8.19
CA ASP A 12 -3.02 -7.41 7.55
C ASP A 12 -3.32 -7.45 6.04
N ALA A 13 -4.56 -7.13 5.64
CA ALA A 13 -4.94 -7.04 4.23
C ALA A 13 -4.22 -5.90 3.50
N LEU A 14 -4.00 -4.75 4.16
CA LEU A 14 -3.20 -3.66 3.60
C LEU A 14 -1.72 -4.03 3.46
N ALA A 15 -1.20 -4.88 4.36
CA ALA A 15 0.18 -5.35 4.33
C ALA A 15 0.44 -6.44 3.28
N ASP A 16 -0.59 -7.08 2.73
CA ASP A 16 -0.49 -8.08 1.64
C ASP A 16 -0.23 -7.42 0.27
N ILE A 17 0.92 -6.76 0.17
CA ILE A 17 1.36 -6.06 -1.03
C ILE A 17 1.64 -7.03 -2.18
N GLU A 18 2.23 -8.20 -1.90
CA GLU A 18 2.57 -9.19 -2.93
C GLU A 18 1.29 -9.80 -3.56
N GLY A 19 0.20 -9.87 -2.79
CA GLY A 19 -1.11 -10.27 -3.28
C GLY A 19 -1.84 -9.21 -4.13
N VAL A 20 -1.43 -7.93 -4.11
CA VAL A 20 -2.20 -6.81 -4.69
C VAL A 20 -2.50 -6.98 -6.19
N ALA A 21 -1.57 -7.56 -6.94
CA ALA A 21 -1.72 -7.78 -8.38
C ALA A 21 -2.78 -8.84 -8.72
N THR A 22 -3.18 -9.68 -7.76
CA THR A 22 -4.19 -10.73 -7.96
C THR A 22 -5.62 -10.19 -7.92
N TRP A 23 -5.86 -9.09 -7.20
CA TRP A 23 -7.20 -8.54 -6.98
C TRP A 23 -7.36 -7.09 -7.46
N SER A 24 -6.28 -6.34 -7.66
CA SER A 24 -6.32 -4.97 -8.18
C SER A 24 -5.93 -4.92 -9.65
N ALA A 25 -6.89 -4.65 -10.54
CA ALA A 25 -6.63 -4.52 -11.98
C ALA A 25 -5.64 -3.39 -12.35
N LEU A 26 -5.48 -2.40 -11.46
CA LEU A 26 -4.53 -1.28 -11.60
C LEU A 26 -3.08 -1.73 -11.40
N HIS A 27 -2.83 -2.63 -10.45
CA HIS A 27 -1.51 -3.13 -10.13
C HIS A 27 -1.18 -4.31 -11.05
N LYS A 28 -0.10 -4.20 -11.82
CA LYS A 28 0.38 -5.27 -12.71
C LYS A 28 1.44 -6.14 -12.06
N ASP A 29 2.18 -5.57 -11.13
CA ASP A 29 3.22 -6.24 -10.38
C ASP A 29 3.47 -5.46 -9.08
N ALA A 30 3.88 -6.17 -8.04
CA ALA A 30 4.26 -5.60 -6.75
C ALA A 30 5.27 -6.51 -6.04
N GLU A 31 6.39 -5.93 -5.61
CA GLU A 31 7.48 -6.63 -4.94
C GLU A 31 7.85 -5.88 -3.66
N VAL A 32 7.87 -6.58 -2.53
CA VAL A 32 8.40 -6.03 -1.28
C VAL A 32 9.92 -6.18 -1.28
N VAL A 33 10.63 -5.05 -1.35
CA VAL A 33 12.09 -4.98 -1.43
C VAL A 33 12.74 -5.28 -0.08
N ASP A 34 12.20 -4.67 0.97
CA ASP A 34 12.58 -4.97 2.35
C ASP A 34 11.41 -4.71 3.31
N ARG A 35 11.58 -5.18 4.54
CA ARG A 35 10.56 -5.20 5.58
C ARG A 35 11.12 -4.60 6.87
N HIS A 36 10.24 -3.99 7.64
CA HIS A 36 10.50 -3.58 9.01
C HIS A 36 10.76 -4.80 9.92
N PRO A 37 11.33 -4.62 11.13
CA PRO A 37 11.60 -5.72 12.05
C PRO A 37 10.36 -6.53 12.48
N ASP A 38 9.17 -5.93 12.41
CA ASP A 38 7.88 -6.58 12.69
C ASP A 38 7.35 -7.40 11.49
N GLY A 39 8.05 -7.38 10.36
CA GLY A 39 7.70 -8.08 9.13
C GLY A 39 6.83 -7.27 8.16
N ARG A 40 6.40 -6.05 8.52
CA ARG A 40 5.59 -5.21 7.62
C ARG A 40 6.41 -4.67 6.44
N PRO A 41 5.81 -4.51 5.25
CA PRO A 41 6.50 -3.95 4.09
C PRO A 41 7.09 -2.58 4.41
N HIS A 42 8.37 -2.37 4.09
CA HIS A 42 9.00 -1.07 4.26
C HIS A 42 9.20 -0.39 2.91
N HIS A 43 9.92 -1.04 2.00
CA HIS A 43 10.04 -0.57 0.62
C HIS A 43 9.36 -1.50 -0.35
N VAL A 44 8.65 -0.92 -1.32
CA VAL A 44 7.89 -1.66 -2.32
C VAL A 44 8.18 -1.11 -3.71
N LYS A 45 8.38 -2.01 -4.67
CA LYS A 45 8.32 -1.67 -6.09
C LYS A 45 6.96 -2.07 -6.63
N ALA A 46 6.22 -1.12 -7.20
CA ALA A 46 4.93 -1.39 -7.82
C ALA A 46 4.95 -0.99 -9.30
N THR A 47 4.31 -1.79 -10.15
CA THR A 47 4.02 -1.41 -11.53
C THR A 47 2.54 -1.14 -11.68
N VAL A 48 2.17 0.13 -11.85
CA VAL A 48 0.77 0.56 -11.92
C VAL A 48 0.41 0.95 -13.36
N ARG A 49 -0.77 0.54 -13.83
CA ARG A 49 -1.29 0.91 -15.16
C ARG A 49 -2.59 1.70 -15.04
N ILE A 50 -2.55 2.96 -15.45
CA ILE A 50 -3.71 3.87 -15.41
C ILE A 50 -3.88 4.50 -16.80
N MET A 51 -5.07 4.38 -17.40
CA MET A 51 -5.42 5.01 -18.68
C MET A 51 -4.39 4.79 -19.82
N GLY A 52 -3.83 3.58 -19.93
CA GLY A 52 -2.82 3.23 -20.95
C GLY A 52 -1.38 3.65 -20.60
N LEU A 53 -1.20 4.41 -19.53
CA LEU A 53 0.10 4.77 -18.95
C LEU A 53 0.58 3.67 -18.00
N THR A 54 1.87 3.37 -17.96
CA THR A 54 2.46 2.38 -17.03
C THR A 54 3.57 3.01 -16.22
N ASP A 55 3.34 3.29 -14.95
CA ASP A 55 4.36 3.82 -14.06
C ASP A 55 5.01 2.71 -13.21
N LYS A 56 6.30 2.92 -12.89
CA LYS A 56 7.06 2.06 -11.99
C LYS A 56 7.42 2.89 -10.77
N GLU A 57 6.78 2.57 -9.67
CA GLU A 57 6.86 3.32 -8.43
C GLU A 57 7.80 2.61 -7.45
N TYR A 58 8.52 3.42 -6.67
CA TYR A 58 9.23 2.98 -5.49
C TYR A 58 8.57 3.67 -4.30
N LEU A 59 7.97 2.88 -3.42
CA LEU A 59 7.15 3.35 -2.30
C LEU A 59 7.88 3.04 -0.99
N GLU A 60 7.89 4.00 -0.08
CA GLU A 60 8.34 3.85 1.31
C GLU A 60 7.12 3.87 2.22
N TYR A 61 6.92 2.81 2.99
CA TYR A 61 5.79 2.60 3.88
C TYR A 61 6.19 2.77 5.35
N HIS A 62 5.31 3.45 6.10
CA HIS A 62 5.37 3.56 7.54
C HIS A 62 4.05 3.08 8.14
N TRP A 63 4.15 2.33 9.24
CA TRP A 63 3.02 1.65 9.84
C TRP A 63 2.85 2.02 11.30
N GLY A 64 1.60 2.20 11.71
CA GLY A 64 1.17 2.11 13.10
C GLY A 64 0.21 0.93 13.31
N ASP A 65 -0.36 0.89 14.50
CA ASP A 65 -1.30 -0.15 14.90
C ASP A 65 -2.61 -0.07 14.10
N ASP A 66 -3.06 1.15 13.80
CA ASP A 66 -4.34 1.46 13.14
C ASP A 66 -4.20 2.41 11.94
N TRP A 67 -2.97 2.68 11.50
CA TRP A 67 -2.71 3.52 10.34
C TRP A 67 -1.55 2.99 9.48
N VAL A 68 -1.54 3.39 8.23
CA VAL A 68 -0.43 3.22 7.30
C VAL A 68 -0.33 4.44 6.41
N VAL A 69 0.90 4.87 6.15
CA VAL A 69 1.21 5.94 5.21
C VAL A 69 2.31 5.48 4.26
N TRP A 70 2.28 5.98 3.03
CA TRP A 70 3.39 5.78 2.11
C TRP A 70 3.66 7.00 1.26
N ASP A 71 4.93 7.13 0.88
CA ASP A 71 5.41 8.14 -0.04
C ASP A 71 6.03 7.47 -1.27
N ALA A 72 5.69 7.99 -2.45
CA ALA A 72 6.30 7.56 -3.70
C ALA A 72 7.52 8.42 -4.03
N ALA A 73 8.64 7.78 -4.32
CA ALA A 73 9.77 8.44 -4.94
C ALA A 73 9.35 9.05 -6.29
N GLN A 74 9.97 10.18 -6.64
CA GLN A 74 9.68 10.86 -7.90
C GLN A 74 10.00 9.94 -9.09
N THR A 75 9.05 9.81 -10.02
CA THR A 75 9.22 9.12 -11.29
C THR A 75 9.22 10.13 -12.44
N SER A 76 9.43 9.66 -13.68
CA SER A 76 9.26 10.50 -14.87
C SER A 76 7.79 10.91 -15.13
N ARG A 77 6.85 10.26 -14.44
CA ARG A 77 5.40 10.39 -14.63
C ARG A 77 4.73 11.09 -13.44
N GLN A 78 5.27 10.89 -12.24
CA GLN A 78 4.73 11.37 -10.98
C GLN A 78 5.77 12.17 -10.21
N ARG A 79 5.38 13.36 -9.74
CA ARG A 79 6.27 14.24 -8.94
C ARG A 79 6.37 13.81 -7.48
N CYS A 80 5.21 13.53 -6.88
CA CYS A 80 5.07 13.09 -5.50
C CYS A 80 3.67 12.46 -5.36
N GLN A 81 3.58 11.36 -4.64
CA GLN A 81 2.32 10.79 -4.16
C GLN A 81 2.50 10.45 -2.70
N HIS A 82 1.50 10.84 -1.93
CA HIS A 82 1.37 10.54 -0.51
C HIS A 82 0.02 9.87 -0.32
N GLY A 83 -0.01 8.71 0.31
CA GLY A 83 -1.23 7.96 0.58
C GLY A 83 -1.31 7.58 2.05
N GLU A 84 -2.50 7.71 2.62
CA GLU A 84 -2.76 7.41 4.02
C GLU A 84 -4.04 6.58 4.17
N TYR A 85 -3.98 5.57 5.04
CA TYR A 85 -5.15 4.93 5.63
C TYR A 85 -5.08 5.08 7.14
N ASN A 86 -6.14 5.66 7.71
CA ASN A 86 -6.33 5.80 9.15
C ASN A 86 -7.62 5.06 9.52
N LEU A 87 -7.52 4.05 10.37
CA LEU A 87 -8.66 3.30 10.86
C LEU A 87 -9.24 3.97 12.11
N THR A 88 -10.55 3.92 12.23
CA THR A 88 -11.24 4.37 13.45
C THR A 88 -12.29 3.32 13.75
N SER A 89 -12.27 2.79 14.98
CA SER A 89 -13.25 1.81 15.43
C SER A 89 -14.64 2.44 15.42
N VAL A 90 -15.60 1.77 14.78
CA VAL A 90 -17.00 2.18 14.79
C VAL A 90 -17.81 1.06 15.45
N GLY A 91 -18.33 1.33 16.64
CA GLY A 91 -19.07 0.34 17.45
C GLY A 91 -18.23 -0.33 18.54
N GLU A 92 -18.88 -1.15 19.37
CA GLU A 92 -18.26 -2.11 20.32
C GLU A 92 -18.13 -3.49 19.68
#